data_AF-A0A4R9KFE5-F1
#
_entry.id   AF-A0A4R9KFE5-F1
#
_cell.length_a   1.000
_cell.length_b   1.000
_cell.length_c   1.000
_cell.angle_alpha   90.00
_cell.angle_beta   90.00
_cell.angle_gamma   90.00
#
_symmetry.space_group_name_H-M   'P 1'
#
loop_
_entity.id
_entity.type
_entity.pdbx_description
1 polymer ?
#
loop_
_entity_poly.entity_id
_entity_poly.type
_entity_poly.pdbx_seq_one_letter_code
_entity_poly.pdbx_strand_id
1 'polypeptide(L)'
;MGSILEEPEFPKLILAYREALRRRYSKENLSKYPKFSSIPKDKVDLLVRYFLELLYPEWEGRKKLDGAFESLAGFVHSPPKVFGLLGSLSMAVFKLGRHLKSAFQAGFAALNSYVTAHRFEETMFSKAKELLGQGKDLLDPFEFSKVLASVPKKDADRFREDILKLFSTLSDKELLSKIKQLMDAVVKTMLSKPKTYTPEEVEGIKLGAGILTKGEELFSGMDRKEMDLILEAIDQVEKDAFEEAIALASGK
;
A
#
# COMPACT_ATOMS: atom_id res chain seq x y z
N MET A 1 -20.23 6.56 -11.20
CA MET A 1 -19.86 5.15 -11.38
C MET A 1 -19.99 4.50 -10.02
N GLY A 2 -20.76 3.42 -9.89
CA GLY A 2 -20.87 2.71 -8.62
C GLY A 2 -19.48 2.23 -8.21
N SER A 3 -19.14 2.37 -6.93
CA SER A 3 -17.85 1.90 -6.42
C SER A 3 -17.79 0.38 -6.63
N ILE A 4 -16.71 -0.14 -7.22
CA ILE A 4 -16.49 -1.59 -7.39
C ILE A 4 -16.61 -2.36 -6.06
N LEU A 5 -16.48 -1.65 -4.92
CA LEU A 5 -16.70 -2.16 -3.56
C LEU A 5 -18.09 -2.73 -3.31
N GLU A 6 -19.10 -2.28 -4.06
CA GLU A 6 -20.50 -2.73 -3.92
C GLU A 6 -20.81 -3.98 -4.77
N GLU A 7 -19.90 -4.37 -5.67
CA GLU A 7 -20.09 -5.52 -6.54
C GLU A 7 -19.80 -6.84 -5.77
N PRO A 8 -20.67 -7.86 -5.87
CA PRO A 8 -20.55 -9.09 -5.10
C PRO A 8 -19.33 -9.96 -5.48
N GLU A 9 -18.75 -9.74 -6.66
CA GLU A 9 -17.53 -10.42 -7.10
C GLU A 9 -16.25 -9.79 -6.53
N PHE A 10 -16.29 -8.53 -6.11
CA PHE A 10 -15.10 -7.81 -5.68
C PHE A 10 -14.42 -8.43 -4.45
N PRO A 11 -15.14 -8.88 -3.40
CA PRO A 11 -14.55 -9.62 -2.30
C PRO A 11 -13.80 -10.89 -2.73
N LYS A 12 -14.23 -11.56 -3.81
CA LYS A 12 -13.57 -12.75 -4.33
C LYS A 12 -12.23 -12.40 -4.99
N LEU A 13 -12.18 -11.28 -5.72
CA LEU A 13 -10.92 -10.74 -6.24
C LEU A 13 -9.95 -10.41 -5.10
N ILE A 14 -10.43 -9.73 -4.05
CA ILE A 14 -9.61 -9.38 -2.89
C ILE A 14 -9.01 -10.64 -2.27
N LEU A 15 -9.84 -11.66 -2.01
CA LEU A 15 -9.39 -12.93 -1.44
C LEU A 15 -8.35 -13.61 -2.33
N ALA A 16 -8.61 -13.72 -3.64
CA ALA A 16 -7.70 -14.36 -4.58
C ALA A 16 -6.33 -13.67 -4.65
N TYR A 17 -6.31 -12.34 -4.65
CA TYR A 17 -5.05 -11.57 -4.64
C TYR A 17 -4.27 -11.78 -3.33
N ARG A 18 -4.96 -11.81 -2.18
CA ARG A 18 -4.32 -12.08 -0.88
C ARG A 18 -3.67 -13.46 -0.84
N GLU A 19 -4.36 -14.49 -1.36
CA GLU A 19 -3.80 -15.84 -1.48
C GLU A 19 -2.64 -15.90 -2.48
N ALA A 20 -2.75 -15.21 -3.62
CA ALA A 20 -1.65 -15.11 -4.58
C ALA A 20 -0.39 -14.50 -3.95
N LEU A 21 -0.54 -13.45 -3.12
CA LEU A 21 0.57 -12.84 -2.41
C LEU A 21 1.21 -13.81 -1.38
N ARG A 22 0.39 -14.54 -0.62
CA ARG A 22 0.88 -15.56 0.33
C ARG A 22 1.69 -16.65 -0.38
N ARG A 23 1.22 -17.11 -1.54
CA ARG A 23 1.94 -18.09 -2.39
C ARG A 23 3.25 -17.51 -2.92
N ARG A 24 3.25 -16.25 -3.38
CA ARG A 24 4.42 -15.58 -3.92
C ARG A 24 5.58 -15.49 -2.92
N TYR A 25 5.28 -15.24 -1.66
CA TYR A 25 6.27 -15.14 -0.58
C TYR A 25 6.37 -16.41 0.27
N SER A 26 5.82 -17.54 -0.19
CA SER A 26 5.94 -18.81 0.51
C SER A 26 7.39 -19.30 0.49
N LYS A 27 7.75 -20.16 1.45
CA LYS A 27 9.10 -20.74 1.52
C LYS A 27 9.46 -21.48 0.23
N GLU A 28 8.50 -22.17 -0.36
CA GLU A 28 8.63 -22.93 -1.58
C GLU A 28 8.97 -22.00 -2.76
N ASN A 29 8.26 -20.89 -2.93
CA ASN A 29 8.55 -19.95 -4.01
C ASN A 29 9.86 -19.18 -3.78
N LEU A 30 10.12 -18.75 -2.54
CA LEU A 30 11.35 -18.04 -2.18
C LEU A 30 12.62 -18.91 -2.36
N SER A 31 12.49 -20.23 -2.38
CA SER A 31 13.61 -21.15 -2.67
C SER A 31 14.19 -20.96 -4.08
N LYS A 32 13.41 -20.40 -5.02
CA LYS A 32 13.88 -20.00 -6.36
C LYS A 32 14.92 -18.87 -6.31
N TYR A 33 15.05 -18.19 -5.17
CA TYR A 33 15.92 -17.04 -4.96
C TYR A 33 16.97 -17.29 -3.88
N PRO A 34 18.02 -18.10 -4.13
CA PRO A 34 19.05 -18.41 -3.14
C PRO A 34 19.71 -17.19 -2.51
N LYS A 35 19.79 -16.07 -3.25
CA LYS A 35 20.32 -14.78 -2.78
C LYS A 35 19.60 -14.24 -1.54
N PHE A 36 18.30 -14.52 -1.40
CA PHE A 36 17.48 -14.01 -0.29
C PHE A 36 17.28 -15.03 0.83
N SER A 37 17.97 -16.17 0.78
CA SER A 37 17.85 -17.26 1.77
C SER A 37 18.29 -16.86 3.19
N SER A 38 19.06 -15.78 3.32
CA SER A 38 19.48 -15.23 4.61
C SER A 38 18.38 -14.42 5.32
N ILE A 39 17.28 -14.07 4.65
CA ILE A 39 16.16 -13.37 5.27
C ILE A 39 15.38 -14.37 6.15
N PRO A 40 15.25 -14.12 7.46
CA PRO A 40 14.51 -15.02 8.35
C PRO A 40 13.03 -15.13 7.96
N LYS A 41 12.48 -16.34 8.02
CA LYS A 41 11.08 -16.61 7.61
C LYS A 41 10.07 -15.78 8.41
N ASP A 42 10.29 -15.61 9.71
CA ASP A 42 9.46 -14.79 10.58
C ASP A 42 9.39 -13.33 10.11
N LYS A 43 10.47 -12.79 9.53
CA LYS A 43 10.47 -11.45 8.93
C LYS A 43 9.69 -11.41 7.62
N VAL A 44 9.82 -12.43 6.77
CA VAL A 44 8.99 -12.56 5.57
C VAL A 44 7.50 -12.61 5.93
N ASP A 45 7.13 -13.48 6.86
CA ASP A 45 5.73 -13.64 7.31
C ASP A 45 5.19 -12.33 7.92
N LEU A 46 6.03 -11.62 8.67
CA LEU A 46 5.70 -10.32 9.25
C LEU A 46 5.49 -9.24 8.18
N LEU A 47 6.36 -9.17 7.16
CA LEU A 47 6.23 -8.22 6.04
C LEU A 47 4.99 -8.51 5.19
N VAL A 48 4.73 -9.78 4.88
CA VAL A 48 3.55 -10.21 4.13
C VAL A 48 2.28 -9.87 4.91
N ARG A 49 2.24 -10.17 6.23
CA ARG A 49 1.12 -9.80 7.08
C ARG A 49 0.91 -8.28 7.10
N TYR A 50 1.99 -7.51 7.25
CA TYR A 50 1.93 -6.05 7.22
C TYR A 50 1.32 -5.54 5.91
N PHE A 51 1.79 -6.04 4.77
CA PHE A 51 1.24 -5.69 3.45
C PHE A 51 -0.26 -6.02 3.35
N LEU A 52 -0.64 -7.23 3.75
CA LEU A 52 -2.01 -7.72 3.72
C LEU A 52 -2.94 -7.01 4.71
N GLU A 53 -2.43 -6.43 5.79
CA GLU A 53 -3.27 -5.66 6.72
C GLU A 53 -3.43 -4.21 6.29
N LEU A 54 -2.46 -3.65 5.58
CA LEU A 54 -2.37 -2.21 5.36
C LEU A 54 -2.63 -1.78 3.92
N LEU A 55 -2.04 -2.47 2.96
CA LEU A 55 -2.19 -2.12 1.54
C LEU A 55 -3.33 -2.91 0.90
N TYR A 56 -3.55 -4.14 1.37
CA TYR A 56 -4.55 -5.03 0.78
C TYR A 56 -5.39 -5.78 1.82
N PRO A 57 -6.07 -5.06 2.74
CA PRO A 57 -6.89 -5.67 3.79
C PRO A 57 -8.05 -6.50 3.24
N GLU A 58 -8.72 -7.21 4.13
CA GLU A 58 -9.99 -7.84 3.82
C GLU A 58 -11.05 -6.79 3.43
N TRP A 59 -12.12 -7.24 2.78
CA TRP A 59 -13.14 -6.35 2.20
C TRP A 59 -13.65 -5.27 3.15
N GLU A 60 -13.94 -5.59 4.41
CA GLU A 60 -14.37 -4.60 5.41
C GLU A 60 -13.28 -3.56 5.72
N GLY A 61 -12.01 -3.99 5.78
CA GLY A 61 -10.89 -3.06 5.90
C GLY A 61 -10.71 -2.22 4.63
N ARG A 62 -10.96 -2.80 3.45
CA ARG A 62 -10.85 -2.08 2.17
C ARG A 62 -11.86 -0.94 2.06
N LYS A 63 -13.12 -1.16 2.48
CA LYS A 63 -14.13 -0.08 2.56
C LYS A 63 -13.68 1.06 3.44
N LYS A 64 -13.13 0.75 4.62
CA LYS A 64 -12.63 1.75 5.57
C LYS A 64 -11.46 2.54 4.99
N LEU A 65 -10.53 1.86 4.31
CA LEU A 65 -9.43 2.52 3.62
C LEU A 65 -9.94 3.43 2.50
N ASP A 66 -10.84 2.96 1.64
CA ASP A 66 -11.35 3.77 0.52
C ASP A 66 -12.02 5.04 1.03
N GLY A 67 -12.92 4.95 2.03
CA GLY A 67 -13.56 6.14 2.61
C GLY A 67 -12.57 7.11 3.26
N ALA A 68 -11.55 6.59 3.95
CA ALA A 68 -10.48 7.40 4.54
C ALA A 68 -9.63 8.11 3.48
N PHE A 69 -9.31 7.43 2.38
CA PHE A 69 -8.50 7.97 1.29
C PHE A 69 -9.27 8.96 0.40
N GLU A 70 -10.56 8.73 0.13
CA GLU A 70 -11.42 9.71 -0.54
C GLU A 70 -11.51 11.02 0.27
N SER A 71 -11.69 10.90 1.59
CA SER A 71 -11.72 12.04 2.51
C SER A 71 -10.39 12.79 2.54
N LEU A 72 -9.26 12.05 2.55
CA LEU A 72 -7.91 12.63 2.48
C LEU A 72 -7.64 13.34 1.16
N ALA A 73 -8.05 12.77 0.02
CA ALA A 73 -7.89 13.38 -1.29
C ALA A 73 -8.64 14.72 -1.36
N GLY A 74 -9.89 14.77 -0.87
CA GLY A 74 -10.66 16.01 -0.78
C GLY A 74 -9.98 17.10 0.06
N PHE A 75 -9.35 16.71 1.17
CA PHE A 75 -8.57 17.61 2.02
C PHE A 75 -7.31 18.14 1.31
N VAL A 76 -6.50 17.28 0.68
CA VAL A 76 -5.26 17.67 -0.02
C VAL A 76 -5.55 18.57 -1.21
N HIS A 77 -6.68 18.38 -1.88
CA HIS A 77 -7.15 19.24 -2.97
C HIS A 77 -7.79 20.56 -2.48
N SER A 78 -7.75 20.86 -1.18
CA SER A 78 -8.23 22.11 -0.59
C SER A 78 -7.06 22.99 -0.09
N PRO A 79 -6.39 23.78 -0.96
CA PRO A 79 -5.24 24.59 -0.59
C PRO A 79 -5.44 25.46 0.67
N PRO A 80 -6.58 26.16 0.87
CA PRO A 80 -6.79 26.99 2.06
C PRO A 80 -6.78 26.19 3.38
N LYS A 81 -7.37 24.98 3.39
CA LYS A 81 -7.39 24.10 4.57
C LYS A 81 -5.98 23.61 4.91
N VAL A 82 -5.21 23.22 3.87
CA VAL A 82 -3.83 22.74 3.99
C VAL A 82 -2.91 23.87 4.49
N PHE A 83 -2.96 25.05 3.85
CA PHE A 83 -2.13 26.19 4.27
C PHE A 83 -2.52 26.72 5.65
N GLY A 84 -3.81 26.75 5.99
CA GLY A 84 -4.28 27.14 7.32
C GLY A 84 -3.80 26.19 8.43
N LEU A 85 -3.73 24.89 8.13
CA LEU A 85 -3.18 23.89 9.04
C LEU A 85 -1.66 24.07 9.22
N LEU A 86 -0.93 24.21 8.12
CA LEU A 86 0.53 24.41 8.12
C LEU A 86 0.93 25.71 8.84
N GLY A 87 0.17 26.79 8.64
CA GLY A 87 0.38 28.06 9.35
C GLY A 87 0.22 27.91 10.87
N SER A 88 -0.78 27.13 11.32
CA SER A 88 -0.94 26.83 12.75
C SER A 88 0.08 25.85 13.32
N LEU A 89 0.82 25.15 12.46
CA LEU A 89 1.84 24.16 12.82
C LEU A 89 3.27 24.66 12.58
N SER A 90 3.47 25.97 12.44
CA SER A 90 4.75 26.59 12.07
C SER A 90 5.95 26.05 12.86
N MET A 91 5.81 25.83 14.18
CA MET A 91 6.87 25.25 15.01
C MET A 91 7.16 23.76 14.71
N ALA A 92 6.13 22.95 14.46
CA ALA A 92 6.29 21.54 14.10
C ALA A 92 6.86 21.38 12.68
N VAL A 93 6.40 22.21 11.75
CA VAL A 93 6.91 22.31 10.38
C VAL A 93 8.38 22.74 10.38
N PHE A 94 8.75 23.71 11.21
CA PHE A 94 10.13 24.17 11.37
C PHE A 94 11.04 23.08 11.96
N LYS A 95 10.55 22.30 12.94
CA LYS A 95 11.27 21.14 13.51
C LYS A 95 11.50 20.02 12.48
N LEU A 96 10.60 19.84 11.51
CA LEU A 96 10.82 18.90 10.40
C LEU A 96 11.96 19.34 9.47
N GLY A 97 12.11 20.66 9.28
CA GLY A 97 13.20 21.25 8.51
C GLY A 97 13.40 20.59 7.14
N ARG A 98 14.64 20.17 6.85
CA ARG A 98 15.01 19.49 5.59
C ARG A 98 14.26 18.19 5.29
N HIS A 99 13.66 17.55 6.30
CA HIS A 99 12.91 16.28 6.13
C HIS A 99 11.45 16.51 5.75
N LEU A 100 10.97 17.77 5.77
CA LEU A 100 9.60 18.11 5.37
C LEU A 100 9.27 17.64 3.96
N LYS A 101 10.18 17.88 3.01
CA LYS A 101 10.00 17.46 1.61
C LYS A 101 9.87 15.94 1.50
N SER A 102 10.77 15.20 2.16
CA SER A 102 10.76 13.74 2.17
C SER A 102 9.51 13.16 2.86
N ALA A 103 9.06 13.78 3.95
CA ALA A 103 7.84 13.42 4.66
C ALA A 103 6.59 13.57 3.78
N PHE A 104 6.48 14.70 3.07
CA PHE A 104 5.42 14.88 2.09
C PHE A 104 5.53 13.89 0.93
N GLN A 105 6.73 13.69 0.38
CA GLN A 105 6.95 12.72 -0.68
C GLN A 105 6.54 11.30 -0.26
N ALA A 106 6.82 10.90 0.97
CA ALA A 106 6.40 9.63 1.53
C ALA A 106 4.88 9.50 1.67
N GLY A 107 4.23 10.52 2.23
CA GLY A 107 2.76 10.57 2.34
C GLY A 107 2.09 10.54 0.96
N PHE A 108 2.64 11.28 -0.01
CA PHE A 108 2.20 11.24 -1.41
C PHE A 108 2.49 9.92 -2.09
N ALA A 109 3.61 9.25 -1.81
CA ALA A 109 3.91 7.93 -2.34
C ALA A 109 2.94 6.88 -1.79
N ALA A 110 2.62 6.92 -0.49
CA ALA A 110 1.60 6.06 0.10
C ALA A 110 0.21 6.31 -0.53
N LEU A 111 -0.17 7.58 -0.69
CA LEU A 111 -1.41 7.97 -1.35
C LEU A 111 -1.45 7.55 -2.82
N ASN A 112 -0.36 7.75 -3.56
CA ASN A 112 -0.25 7.35 -4.97
C ASN A 112 -0.23 5.83 -5.14
N SER A 113 0.40 5.10 -4.21
CA SER A 113 0.36 3.63 -4.19
C SER A 113 -1.08 3.14 -4.07
N TYR A 114 -1.87 3.81 -3.23
CA TYR A 114 -3.29 3.51 -3.05
C TYR A 114 -4.14 3.81 -4.29
N VAL A 115 -3.99 5.01 -4.86
CA VAL A 115 -4.69 5.40 -6.09
C VAL A 115 -4.31 4.49 -7.26
N THR A 116 -3.04 4.10 -7.36
CA THR A 116 -2.56 3.15 -8.37
C THR A 116 -3.16 1.77 -8.11
N ALA A 117 -3.16 1.29 -6.86
CA ALA A 117 -3.81 0.04 -6.47
C ALA A 117 -5.30 0.01 -6.84
N HIS A 118 -6.01 1.13 -6.72
CA HIS A 118 -7.42 1.21 -7.11
C HIS A 118 -7.63 1.04 -8.62
N ARG A 119 -6.80 1.68 -9.45
CA ARG A 119 -6.85 1.49 -10.93
C ARG A 119 -6.48 0.06 -11.34
N PHE A 120 -5.54 -0.53 -10.60
CA PHE A 120 -5.18 -1.94 -10.70
C PHE A 120 -6.39 -2.83 -10.46
N GLU A 121 -7.08 -2.58 -9.34
CA GLU A 121 -8.27 -3.31 -8.93
C GLU A 121 -9.39 -3.18 -9.96
N GLU A 122 -9.64 -2.00 -10.53
CA GLU A 122 -10.64 -1.84 -11.59
C GLU A 122 -10.33 -2.71 -12.82
N THR A 123 -9.07 -2.73 -13.25
CA THR A 123 -8.62 -3.52 -14.42
C THR A 123 -8.69 -5.02 -14.14
N MET A 124 -8.20 -5.45 -12.98
CA MET A 124 -8.29 -6.83 -12.53
C MET A 124 -9.74 -7.26 -12.35
N PHE A 125 -10.60 -6.38 -11.81
CA PHE A 125 -11.99 -6.67 -11.53
C PHE A 125 -12.79 -6.94 -12.79
N SER A 126 -12.58 -6.14 -13.84
CA SER A 126 -13.20 -6.39 -15.14
C SER A 126 -12.90 -7.82 -15.64
N LYS A 127 -11.63 -8.24 -15.59
CA LYS A 127 -11.23 -9.59 -16.01
C LYS A 127 -11.71 -10.69 -15.06
N ALA A 128 -11.66 -10.43 -13.75
CA ALA A 128 -12.13 -11.33 -12.71
C ALA A 128 -13.63 -11.62 -12.85
N LYS A 129 -14.44 -10.59 -13.12
CA LYS A 129 -15.89 -10.70 -13.34
C LYS A 129 -16.20 -11.54 -14.58
N GLU A 130 -15.45 -11.36 -15.67
CA GLU A 130 -15.56 -12.20 -16.88
C GLU A 130 -15.30 -13.68 -16.57
N LEU A 131 -14.21 -14.00 -15.88
CA LEU A 131 -13.83 -15.38 -15.53
C LEU A 131 -14.81 -16.02 -14.55
N LEU A 132 -15.26 -15.28 -13.53
CA LEU A 132 -16.30 -15.74 -12.61
C LEU A 132 -17.62 -16.02 -13.33
N GLY A 133 -17.99 -15.19 -14.31
CA GLY A 133 -19.16 -15.41 -15.16
C GLY A 133 -19.06 -16.67 -16.02
N GLN A 134 -17.84 -17.14 -16.32
CA GLN A 134 -17.56 -18.41 -16.99
C GLN A 134 -17.50 -19.61 -16.02
N GLY A 135 -17.77 -19.40 -14.73
CA GLY A 135 -17.68 -20.44 -13.71
C GLY A 135 -16.25 -20.80 -13.30
N LYS A 136 -15.25 -19.95 -13.61
CA LYS A 136 -13.86 -20.15 -13.20
C LYS A 136 -13.66 -19.79 -11.74
N ASP A 137 -12.71 -20.48 -11.09
CA ASP A 137 -12.31 -20.19 -9.73
C ASP A 137 -11.08 -19.27 -9.72
N LEU A 138 -11.19 -18.10 -9.09
CA LEU A 138 -10.07 -17.16 -8.97
C LEU A 138 -9.02 -17.61 -7.93
N LEU A 139 -9.31 -18.60 -7.09
CA LEU A 139 -8.31 -19.19 -6.20
C LEU A 139 -7.32 -20.09 -6.96
N ASP A 140 -7.72 -20.58 -8.14
CA ASP A 140 -6.85 -21.30 -9.05
C ASP A 140 -5.73 -20.37 -9.56
N PRO A 141 -4.44 -20.72 -9.37
CA PRO A 141 -3.32 -19.87 -9.77
C PRO A 141 -3.27 -19.55 -11.27
N PHE A 142 -3.73 -20.47 -12.13
CA PHE A 142 -3.71 -20.29 -13.57
C PHE A 142 -4.84 -19.38 -14.05
N GLU A 143 -6.03 -19.47 -13.46
CA GLU A 143 -7.10 -18.52 -13.76
C GLU A 143 -6.77 -17.13 -13.18
N PHE A 144 -6.17 -17.07 -11.99
CA PHE A 144 -5.74 -15.80 -11.40
C PHE A 144 -4.59 -15.13 -12.16
N SER A 145 -3.68 -15.90 -12.77
CA SER A 145 -2.60 -15.31 -13.58
C SER A 145 -3.14 -14.52 -14.77
N LYS A 146 -4.27 -14.94 -15.36
CA LYS A 146 -4.96 -14.18 -16.42
C LYS A 146 -5.54 -12.86 -15.91
N VAL A 147 -5.99 -12.83 -14.66
CA VAL A 147 -6.44 -11.58 -14.00
C VAL A 147 -5.25 -10.66 -13.77
N LEU A 148 -4.14 -11.16 -13.22
CA LEU A 148 -2.93 -10.36 -13.04
C LEU A 148 -2.38 -9.83 -14.37
N ALA A 149 -2.36 -10.67 -15.41
CA ALA A 149 -1.85 -10.32 -16.73
C ALA A 149 -2.76 -9.34 -17.50
N SER A 150 -3.98 -9.07 -17.04
CA SER A 150 -4.85 -8.04 -17.65
C SER A 150 -4.35 -6.62 -17.38
N VAL A 151 -3.54 -6.46 -16.34
CA VAL A 151 -2.95 -5.17 -15.97
C VAL A 151 -1.83 -4.81 -16.96
N PRO A 152 -1.78 -3.57 -17.48
CA PRO A 152 -0.64 -3.12 -18.27
C PRO A 152 0.68 -3.21 -17.50
N LYS A 153 1.73 -3.77 -18.13
CA LYS A 153 3.06 -3.91 -17.52
C LYS A 153 3.60 -2.59 -16.95
N LYS A 154 3.40 -1.48 -17.66
CA LYS A 154 3.81 -0.14 -17.20
C LYS A 154 3.20 0.22 -15.84
N ASP A 155 1.93 -0.12 -15.64
CA ASP A 155 1.25 0.16 -14.39
C ASP A 155 1.78 -0.77 -13.30
N ALA A 156 2.16 -2.02 -13.63
CA ALA A 156 2.68 -3.00 -12.67
C ALA A 156 4.07 -2.64 -12.18
N ASP A 157 4.94 -2.22 -13.10
CA ASP A 157 6.24 -1.67 -12.77
C ASP A 157 6.09 -0.42 -11.88
N ARG A 158 5.15 0.47 -12.21
CA ARG A 158 4.89 1.67 -11.39
C ARG A 158 4.41 1.32 -9.98
N PHE A 159 3.48 0.38 -9.85
CA PHE A 159 2.99 -0.06 -8.54
C PHE A 159 4.10 -0.68 -7.70
N ARG A 160 4.94 -1.53 -8.32
CA ARG A 160 6.15 -2.09 -7.68
C ARG A 160 7.09 -0.99 -7.19
N GLU A 161 7.41 -0.01 -8.04
CA GLU A 161 8.28 1.11 -7.67
C GLU A 161 7.70 1.94 -6.51
N ASP A 162 6.39 2.16 -6.49
CA ASP A 162 5.73 2.94 -5.44
C ASP A 162 5.73 2.17 -4.10
N ILE A 163 5.55 0.84 -4.13
CA ILE A 163 5.77 -0.04 -2.96
C ILE A 163 7.21 0.07 -2.46
N LEU A 164 8.21 -0.07 -3.33
CA LEU A 164 9.62 0.00 -2.94
C LEU A 164 9.97 1.34 -2.29
N LYS A 165 9.46 2.46 -2.84
CA LYS A 165 9.62 3.79 -2.24
C LYS A 165 8.97 3.88 -0.87
N LEU A 166 7.78 3.29 -0.69
CA LEU A 166 7.10 3.25 0.59
C LEU A 166 7.94 2.49 1.63
N PHE A 167 8.34 1.25 1.34
CA PHE A 167 9.16 0.44 2.25
C PHE A 167 10.52 1.09 2.55
N SER A 168 11.17 1.66 1.55
CA SER A 168 12.42 2.43 1.71
C SER A 168 12.23 3.61 2.66
N THR A 169 11.14 4.36 2.52
CA THR A 169 10.84 5.47 3.45
C THR A 169 10.57 4.99 4.86
N LEU A 170 9.75 3.94 5.01
CA LEU A 170 9.41 3.40 6.33
C LEU A 170 10.62 2.80 7.05
N SER A 171 11.68 2.45 6.33
CA SER A 171 12.94 1.99 6.91
C SER A 171 13.81 3.12 7.52
N ASP A 172 13.57 4.37 7.13
CA ASP A 172 14.29 5.52 7.69
C ASP A 172 13.68 5.92 9.04
N LYS A 173 14.27 5.41 10.12
CA LYS A 173 13.82 5.64 11.50
C LYS A 173 13.76 7.13 11.87
N GLU A 174 14.70 7.95 11.40
CA GLU A 174 14.72 9.37 11.71
C GLU A 174 13.58 10.10 10.99
N LEU A 175 13.39 9.79 9.70
CA LEU A 175 12.31 10.35 8.90
C LEU A 175 10.95 9.92 9.45
N LEU A 176 10.78 8.64 9.78
CA LEU A 176 9.51 8.09 10.27
C LEU A 176 9.09 8.71 11.60
N SER A 177 10.02 8.83 12.54
CA SER A 177 9.76 9.51 13.83
C SER A 177 9.31 10.96 13.65
N LYS A 178 9.92 11.68 12.70
CA LYS A 178 9.52 13.06 12.36
C LYS A 178 8.16 13.12 11.69
N ILE A 179 7.86 12.22 10.76
CA ILE A 179 6.53 12.16 10.11
C ILE A 179 5.46 11.91 11.16
N LYS A 180 5.68 10.98 12.10
CA LYS A 180 4.74 10.68 13.19
C LYS A 180 4.46 11.91 14.06
N GLN A 181 5.50 12.63 14.48
CA GLN A 181 5.34 13.87 15.25
C GLN A 181 4.53 14.94 14.49
N LEU A 182 4.73 15.05 13.17
CA LEU A 182 3.93 15.95 12.34
C LEU A 182 2.47 15.49 12.30
N MET A 183 2.21 14.21 12.06
CA MET A 183 0.85 13.66 11.99
C MET A 183 0.09 13.84 13.30
N ASP A 184 0.74 13.61 14.44
CA ASP A 184 0.14 13.85 15.76
C ASP A 184 -0.21 15.33 15.97
N ALA A 185 0.67 16.24 15.55
CA ALA A 185 0.42 17.67 15.62
C ALA A 185 -0.74 18.10 14.70
N VAL A 186 -0.82 17.52 13.49
CA VAL A 186 -1.93 17.71 12.56
C VAL A 186 -3.25 17.24 13.18
N VAL A 187 -3.31 16.01 13.68
CA VAL A 187 -4.52 15.45 14.29
C VAL A 187 -4.99 16.31 15.47
N LYS A 188 -4.07 16.70 16.37
CA LYS A 188 -4.37 17.57 17.50
C LYS A 188 -4.95 18.92 17.06
N THR A 189 -4.39 19.50 16.01
CA THR A 189 -4.84 20.78 15.47
C THR A 189 -6.21 20.66 14.80
N MET A 190 -6.45 19.60 14.04
CA MET A 190 -7.73 19.38 13.40
C MET A 190 -8.85 19.16 14.43
N LEU A 191 -8.57 18.37 15.47
CA LEU A 191 -9.51 18.16 16.60
C LEU A 191 -9.85 19.46 17.34
N SER A 192 -8.92 20.43 17.39
CA SER A 192 -9.18 21.75 17.99
C SER A 192 -10.02 22.69 17.11
N LYS A 193 -10.25 22.34 15.83
CA LYS A 193 -10.97 23.16 14.85
C LYS A 193 -12.10 22.35 14.16
N PRO A 194 -13.09 21.84 14.92
CA PRO A 194 -14.16 20.98 14.38
C PRO A 194 -15.10 21.69 13.39
N LYS A 195 -15.08 23.03 13.31
CA LYS A 195 -15.81 23.81 12.31
C LYS A 195 -15.12 23.87 10.94
N THR A 196 -13.83 23.51 10.89
CA THR A 196 -12.99 23.61 9.68
C THR A 196 -12.68 22.23 9.10
N TYR A 197 -12.48 21.24 9.97
CA TYR A 197 -12.15 19.87 9.59
C TYR A 197 -13.25 18.91 10.00
N THR A 198 -13.66 18.04 9.10
CA THR A 198 -14.71 17.06 9.39
C THR A 198 -14.15 15.87 10.19
N PRO A 199 -15.00 15.12 10.92
CA PRO A 199 -14.58 13.89 11.60
C PRO A 199 -13.89 12.88 10.67
N GLU A 200 -14.38 12.76 9.43
CA GLU A 200 -13.86 11.84 8.42
C GLU A 200 -12.46 12.27 7.93
N GLU A 201 -12.22 13.58 7.75
CA GLU A 201 -10.89 14.12 7.44
C GLU A 201 -9.90 13.81 8.58
N VAL A 202 -10.33 13.93 9.84
CA VAL A 202 -9.50 13.60 11.01
C VAL A 202 -9.22 12.09 11.08
N GLU A 203 -10.22 11.26 10.82
CA GLU A 203 -10.10 9.81 10.83
C GLU A 203 -9.14 9.32 9.73
N GLY A 204 -9.21 9.91 8.53
CA GLY A 204 -8.27 9.61 7.45
C GLY A 204 -6.81 9.87 7.82
N ILE A 205 -6.52 11.02 8.44
CA ILE A 205 -5.15 11.32 8.91
C ILE A 205 -4.73 10.36 10.04
N LYS A 206 -5.61 10.05 10.99
CA LYS A 206 -5.33 9.08 12.06
C LYS A 206 -5.02 7.70 11.51
N LEU A 207 -5.75 7.28 10.48
CA LEU A 207 -5.50 6.02 9.79
C LEU A 207 -4.11 6.02 9.17
N GLY A 208 -3.74 7.07 8.42
CA GLY A 208 -2.39 7.24 7.88
C GLY A 208 -1.29 7.22 8.95
N ALA A 209 -1.50 7.87 10.09
CA ALA A 209 -0.58 7.83 11.23
C ALA A 209 -0.43 6.43 11.83
N GLY A 210 -1.53 5.67 11.88
CA GLY A 210 -1.53 4.27 12.30
C GLY A 210 -0.70 3.37 11.37
N ILE A 211 -0.80 3.59 10.04
CA ILE A 211 0.01 2.88 9.05
C ILE A 211 1.51 3.11 9.34
N LEU A 212 1.91 4.37 9.51
CA LEU A 212 3.30 4.74 9.79
C LEU A 212 3.82 4.15 11.10
N THR A 213 2.98 4.10 12.14
CA THR A 213 3.33 3.53 13.44
C THR A 213 3.58 2.02 13.34
N LYS A 214 2.70 1.28 12.64
CA LYS A 214 2.92 -0.15 12.39
C LYS A 214 4.19 -0.39 11.56
N GLY A 215 4.49 0.50 10.61
CA GLY A 215 5.74 0.45 9.84
C GLY A 215 6.97 0.63 10.73
N GLU A 216 6.90 1.56 11.69
CA GLU A 216 7.98 1.79 12.66
C GLU A 216 8.29 0.53 13.47
N GLU A 217 7.25 -0.12 13.99
CA GLU A 217 7.36 -1.36 14.75
C GLU A 217 8.02 -2.46 13.91
N LEU A 218 7.58 -2.61 12.65
CA LEU A 218 8.10 -3.59 11.70
C LEU A 218 9.60 -3.42 11.43
N PHE A 219 10.04 -2.18 11.17
CA PHE A 219 11.41 -1.91 10.76
C PHE A 219 12.35 -1.59 11.93
N SER A 220 11.83 -1.38 13.14
CA SER A 220 12.63 -1.16 14.34
C SER A 220 13.66 -2.27 14.60
N GLY A 221 13.30 -3.52 14.29
CA GLY A 221 14.13 -4.71 14.47
C GLY A 221 14.99 -5.11 13.26
N MET A 222 15.05 -4.30 12.21
CA MET A 222 15.85 -4.58 11.01
C MET A 222 17.05 -3.64 10.93
N ASP A 223 18.21 -4.16 10.52
CA ASP A 223 19.36 -3.32 10.17
C ASP A 223 19.28 -2.87 8.71
N ARG A 224 20.14 -1.91 8.33
CA ARG A 224 20.11 -1.33 6.98
C ARG A 224 20.45 -2.33 5.87
N LYS A 225 21.38 -3.26 6.13
CA LYS A 225 21.78 -4.26 5.13
C LYS A 225 20.65 -5.27 4.88
N GLU A 226 20.00 -5.67 5.97
CA GLU A 226 18.83 -6.55 5.92
C GLU A 226 17.68 -5.86 5.17
N MET A 227 17.46 -4.57 5.40
CA MET A 227 16.47 -3.79 4.67
C MET A 227 16.75 -3.72 3.17
N ASP A 228 17.99 -3.40 2.80
CA ASP A 228 18.38 -3.31 1.39
C ASP A 228 18.17 -4.66 0.69
N LEU A 229 18.46 -5.77 1.39
CA LEU A 229 18.21 -7.12 0.90
C LEU A 229 16.71 -7.43 0.76
N ILE A 230 15.88 -6.99 1.71
CA ILE A 230 14.41 -7.15 1.66
C ILE A 230 13.83 -6.35 0.48
N LEU A 231 14.25 -5.11 0.29
CA LEU A 231 13.79 -4.27 -0.82
C LEU A 231 14.17 -4.89 -2.17
N GLU A 232 15.39 -5.42 -2.28
CA GLU A 232 15.82 -6.14 -3.48
C GLU A 232 15.01 -7.41 -3.72
N ALA A 233 14.70 -8.16 -2.64
CA ALA A 233 13.85 -9.34 -2.73
C ALA A 233 12.44 -8.99 -3.22
N ILE A 234 11.83 -7.94 -2.67
CA ILE A 234 10.51 -7.46 -3.13
C ILE A 234 10.57 -7.09 -4.61
N ASP A 235 11.55 -6.30 -5.04
CA ASP A 235 11.67 -5.87 -6.45
C ASP A 235 11.75 -7.06 -7.39
N GLN A 236 12.63 -8.03 -7.09
CA GLN A 236 12.84 -9.19 -7.94
C GLN A 236 11.63 -10.14 -7.94
N VAL A 237 11.09 -10.47 -6.76
CA VAL A 237 9.96 -11.39 -6.62
C VAL A 237 8.69 -10.84 -7.26
N GLU A 238 8.41 -9.54 -7.10
CA GLU A 238 7.24 -8.90 -7.71
C GLU A 238 7.37 -8.84 -9.24
N LYS A 239 8.56 -8.52 -9.74
CA LYS A 239 8.83 -8.48 -11.18
C LYS A 239 8.64 -9.86 -11.81
N ASP A 240 9.30 -10.87 -11.27
CA ASP A 240 9.26 -12.23 -11.80
C ASP A 240 7.84 -12.81 -11.75
N ALA A 241 7.11 -12.61 -10.64
CA ALA A 241 5.74 -13.08 -10.52
C ALA A 241 4.80 -12.47 -11.58
N PHE A 242 5.01 -11.19 -11.93
CA PHE A 242 4.23 -10.53 -12.96
C PHE A 242 4.60 -11.03 -14.37
N GLU A 243 5.90 -11.25 -14.64
CA GLU A 243 6.36 -11.81 -15.91
C GLU A 243 5.91 -13.26 -16.10
N GLU A 244 5.96 -14.09 -15.05
CA GLU A 244 5.39 -15.44 -15.02
C GLU A 244 3.87 -15.42 -15.32
N ALA A 245 3.12 -14.49 -14.72
CA ALA A 245 1.69 -14.37 -14.95
C ALA A 245 1.36 -14.05 -16.43
N ILE A 246 2.12 -13.13 -17.04
CA ILE A 246 1.99 -12.81 -18.48
C ILE A 246 2.30 -14.03 -19.35
N ALA A 247 3.38 -14.75 -19.04
CA ALA A 247 3.78 -15.94 -19.80
C ALA A 247 2.68 -17.02 -19.78
N LEU A 248 2.18 -17.34 -18.57
CA LEU A 248 1.11 -18.32 -18.36
C LEU A 248 -0.19 -17.90 -19.07
N ALA A 249 -0.57 -16.62 -18.99
CA ALA A 249 -1.78 -16.11 -19.65
C ALA A 249 -1.66 -16.13 -21.19
N SER A 250 -0.44 -16.03 -21.71
CA SER A 250 -0.15 -16.08 -23.15
C SER A 250 -0.03 -17.51 -23.70
N GLY A 251 -0.20 -18.53 -22.85
CA GLY A 251 -0.07 -19.95 -23.24
C GLY A 251 1.37 -20.35 -23.58
N LYS A 252 2.36 -19.67 -23.02
CA LYS A 252 3.79 -20.01 -23.13
C LYS A 252 4.29 -20.73 -21.89
#